data_AF-A0A8T6UZY7-F1
#
_entry.id   AF-A0A8T6UZY7-F1
#
_cell.length_a   1.000
_cell.length_b   1.000
_cell.length_c   1.000
_cell.angle_alpha   90.00
_cell.angle_beta   90.00
_cell.angle_gamma   90.00
#
_symmetry.space_group_name_H-M   'P 1'
#
loop_
_entity.id
_entity.type
_entity.pdbx_description
1 polymer ?
#
loop_
_entity_poly.entity_id
_entity_poly.type
_entity_poly.pdbx_seq_one_letter_code
_entity_poly.pdbx_strand_id
1 'polypeptide(L)' 'YPPFKDNESSYFHSVNRNKKSITVNLKELEGKELIYDLVKRSDIVVENFRPGVTERLGVDYKTLA' A
#
# COMPACT_ATOMS: atom_id res chain seq x y z
N TYR A 1 3.65 -15.29 -20.83
CA TYR A 1 3.82 -13.85 -20.55
C TYR A 1 2.42 -13.29 -20.32
N PRO A 2 2.09 -12.66 -19.18
CA PRO A 2 0.76 -12.04 -19.03
C PRO A 2 0.57 -11.02 -20.16
N PRO A 3 -0.66 -10.74 -20.62
CA PRO A 3 -0.84 -9.79 -21.71
C PRO A 3 -0.38 -8.39 -21.28
N PHE A 4 0.53 -7.80 -22.04
CA PHE A 4 0.91 -6.39 -21.92
C PHE A 4 0.29 -5.60 -23.05
N LYS A 5 -0.14 -4.37 -22.76
CA LYS A 5 -0.61 -3.41 -23.74
C LYS A 5 0.13 -2.11 -23.50
N ASP A 6 0.71 -1.53 -24.55
CA ASP A 6 1.47 -0.26 -24.46
C ASP A 6 2.57 -0.29 -23.39
N ASN A 7 3.24 -1.45 -23.23
CA ASN A 7 4.25 -1.73 -22.20
C ASN A 7 3.72 -1.72 -20.75
N GLU A 8 2.41 -1.78 -20.56
CA GLU A 8 1.75 -1.84 -19.26
C GLU A 8 1.07 -3.20 -19.03
N SER A 9 1.00 -3.64 -17.78
CA SER A 9 0.40 -4.92 -17.39
C SER A 9 -1.13 -4.84 -17.47
N SER A 10 -1.73 -5.65 -18.36
CA SER A 10 -3.20 -5.73 -18.43
C SER A 10 -3.83 -6.25 -17.14
N TYR A 11 -3.10 -7.10 -16.40
CA TYR A 11 -3.54 -7.61 -15.10
C TYR A 11 -3.57 -6.50 -14.05
N PHE A 12 -2.54 -5.66 -14.00
CA PHE A 12 -2.52 -4.54 -13.06
C PHE A 12 -3.71 -3.61 -13.29
N HIS A 13 -4.00 -3.29 -14.55
CA HIS A 13 -5.12 -2.45 -14.95
C HIS A 13 -6.49 -3.05 -14.64
N SER A 14 -6.65 -4.37 -14.75
CA SER A 14 -7.93 -5.03 -14.47
C SER A 14 -8.30 -5.00 -12.98
N VAL A 15 -7.32 -5.07 -12.08
CA VAL A 15 -7.55 -5.16 -10.62
C VAL A 15 -7.27 -3.87 -9.84
N ASN A 16 -6.73 -2.81 -10.49
CA ASN A 16 -6.44 -1.51 -9.85
C ASN A 16 -7.12 -0.31 -10.51
N ARG A 17 -8.08 -0.52 -11.41
CA ARG A 17 -8.92 0.56 -11.96
C ARG A 17 -9.58 1.36 -10.82
N ASN A 18 -9.71 2.68 -11.00
CA ASN A 18 -10.31 3.64 -10.07
C ASN A 18 -9.55 3.85 -8.74
N LYS A 19 -8.36 3.28 -8.57
CA LYS A 19 -7.49 3.58 -7.43
C LYS A 19 -6.55 4.73 -7.77
N LYS A 20 -6.28 5.59 -6.79
CA LYS A 20 -5.17 6.56 -6.85
C LYS A 20 -3.92 5.89 -6.26
N SER A 21 -2.74 6.26 -6.76
CA SER A 21 -1.46 5.64 -6.34
C SER A 21 -0.49 6.70 -5.84
N ILE A 22 0.27 6.34 -4.82
CA ILE A 22 1.45 7.06 -4.33
C ILE A 22 2.56 6.04 -4.05
N THR A 23 3.81 6.45 -4.19
CA THR A 23 4.97 5.64 -3.82
C THR A 23 5.53 6.15 -2.50
N VAL A 24 5.68 5.26 -1.52
CA VAL A 24 6.15 5.61 -0.17
C VAL A 24 7.19 4.59 0.29
N ASN A 25 8.30 5.07 0.86
CA ASN A 25 9.29 4.21 1.51
C ASN A 25 9.00 4.11 3.02
N LEU A 26 8.39 2.99 3.44
CA LEU A 26 8.03 2.75 4.85
C LEU A 26 9.23 2.46 5.77
N LYS A 27 10.46 2.44 5.24
CA LYS A 27 11.67 2.32 6.08
C LYS A 27 12.12 3.67 6.63
N GLU A 28 11.75 4.77 5.99
CA GLU A 28 12.02 6.11 6.48
C GLU A 28 10.93 6.58 7.45
N LEU A 29 11.30 7.47 8.37
CA LEU A 29 10.37 7.99 9.37
C LEU A 29 9.25 8.79 8.70
N GLU A 30 9.60 9.66 7.75
CA GLU A 30 8.69 10.52 7.01
C GLU A 30 7.69 9.70 6.18
N GLY A 31 8.12 8.55 5.67
CA GLY A 31 7.24 7.62 4.96
C GLY A 31 6.17 7.01 5.85
N LYS A 32 6.51 6.69 7.10
CA LYS A 32 5.55 6.18 8.09
C LYS A 32 4.58 7.27 8.54
N GLU A 33 5.09 8.48 8.82
CA GLU A 33 4.26 9.63 9.20
C GLU A 33 3.21 9.94 8.13
N LEU A 34 3.59 9.94 6.85
CA LEU A 34 2.66 10.11 5.75
C LEU A 34 1.53 9.06 5.74
N ILE A 35 1.85 7.79 6.01
CA ILE A 35 0.85 6.73 6.11
C ILE A 35 -0.04 6.94 7.33
N TYR A 36 0.51 7.27 8.49
CA TYR A 36 -0.28 7.51 9.71
C TYR A 36 -1.30 8.64 9.49
N ASP A 37 -0.91 9.72 8.82
CA ASP A 37 -1.82 10.83 8.50
C ASP A 37 -2.87 10.46 7.43
N LEU A 38 -2.57 9.50 6.55
CA LEU A 38 -3.57 8.96 5.64
C LEU A 38 -4.55 8.05 6.40
N VAL A 39 -4.05 7.20 7.29
CA VAL A 39 -4.85 6.27 8.10
C VAL A 39 -5.84 7.01 8.99
N LYS A 40 -5.44 8.12 9.63
CA LYS A 40 -6.35 8.98 10.43
C LYS A 40 -7.57 9.49 9.67
N ARG A 41 -7.52 9.51 8.33
CA ARG A 41 -8.59 9.98 7.43
C ARG A 41 -9.21 8.86 6.61
N SER A 42 -8.82 7.62 6.86
CA SER A 42 -9.26 6.44 6.12
C SER A 42 -10.18 5.60 6.99
N ASP A 43 -11.27 5.10 6.41
CA ASP A 43 -12.17 4.19 7.13
C ASP A 43 -11.61 2.77 7.23
N ILE A 44 -10.83 2.35 6.23
CA ILE A 44 -10.34 0.97 6.09
C ILE A 44 -8.89 0.97 5.59
N VAL A 45 -8.05 0.15 6.22
CA VAL A 45 -6.71 -0.20 5.75
C VAL A 45 -6.71 -1.66 5.30
N VAL A 46 -6.21 -1.92 4.09
CA VAL A 46 -6.10 -3.27 3.53
C VAL A 46 -4.64 -3.56 3.21
N GLU A 47 -4.12 -4.67 3.72
CA GLU A 47 -2.77 -5.14 3.48
C GLU A 47 -2.76 -6.66 3.21
N ASN A 48 -1.82 -7.11 2.40
CA ASN A 48 -1.65 -8.52 2.05
C ASN A 48 -0.16 -8.94 2.08
N PHE A 49 0.63 -8.32 2.96
CA PHE A 49 2.01 -8.72 3.20
C PHE A 49 2.06 -10.08 3.89
N ARG A 50 3.27 -10.68 3.90
CA ARG A 50 3.50 -11.88 4.71
C ARG A 50 3.38 -11.54 6.20
N PRO A 51 2.97 -12.49 7.05
CA PRO A 51 2.91 -12.28 8.50
C PRO A 51 4.21 -11.69 9.07
N GLY A 52 4.09 -10.71 9.97
CA GLY A 52 5.19 -10.01 10.63
C GLY A 52 5.86 -8.88 9.81
N VAL A 53 5.57 -8.75 8.51
CA VAL A 53 6.16 -7.66 7.70
C VAL A 53 5.65 -6.29 8.13
N THR A 54 4.34 -6.17 8.35
CA THR A 54 3.70 -4.91 8.77
C THR A 54 4.13 -4.49 10.17
N GLU A 55 4.30 -5.45 11.10
CA GLU A 55 4.81 -5.18 12.46
C GLU A 55 6.24 -4.60 12.40
N ARG A 56 7.13 -5.22 11.60
CA ARG A 56 8.50 -4.72 11.42
C ARG A 56 8.54 -3.34 10.76
N LEU A 57 7.59 -3.05 9.87
CA LEU A 57 7.47 -1.75 9.21
C LEU A 57 6.74 -0.71 10.07
N GLY A 58 6.09 -1.11 11.18
CA GLY A 58 5.30 -0.23 12.02
C GLY A 58 3.99 0.22 11.38
N VAL A 59 3.38 -0.63 10.56
CA VAL A 59 2.08 -0.36 9.89
C VAL A 59 1.11 -1.52 10.09
N ASP A 60 1.29 -2.31 11.14
CA ASP A 60 0.36 -3.35 11.53
C ASP A 60 -0.87 -2.78 12.24
N TYR A 61 -1.88 -3.63 12.42
CA TYR A 61 -3.14 -3.23 13.02
C TYR A 61 -2.99 -2.58 14.41
N LYS A 62 -2.12 -3.12 15.29
CA LYS A 62 -1.97 -2.56 16.65
C LYS A 62 -1.29 -1.20 16.65
N THR A 63 -0.42 -0.95 15.68
CA THR A 63 0.24 0.35 15.52
C THR A 63 -0.70 1.39 14.93
N LEU A 64 -1.67 0.97 14.10
CA LEU A 64 -2.56 1.88 13.37
C LEU A 64 -3.92 2.13 14.05
N ALA A 65 -4.33 1.28 14.99
CA ALA A 65 -5.58 1.40 15.76
C ALA A 65 -5.41 2.34 16.97
#